data_AF-X1MLP1-F1
#
_entry.id   AF-X1MLP1-F1
#
_cell.length_a   1.000
_cell.length_b   1.000
_cell.length_c   1.000
_cell.angle_alpha   90.00
_cell.angle_beta   90.00
_cell.angle_gamma   90.00
#
_symmetry.space_group_name_H-M   'P 1'
#
loop_
_entity.id
_entity.type
_entity.pdbx_description
1 polymer ?
#
loop_
_entity_poly.entity_id
_entity_poly.type
_entity_poly.pdbx_seq_one_letter_code
_entity_poly.pdbx_strand_id
1 'polypeptide(L)'
;SVIFTWDIPEMIRQVQMVRSWGREVEIGGPAATFMHKYIHTQTGIEPHYGLDDRFEHVPGDYQLTFTSRGCPHKCKFCGVSKVEPVAIEYDDFPLAPMIGDNNILATSWEHQELVVNKLVNFGREIDINSGFDVRFFQEEHKKLYSRLKLAYWRFAFDSMEVEADVRRVAAMMRANGLDRHQVTFYGLIGFPGQTEEECHYRLQTLIGLGMNPYPMRFWPLNSLNRKYVAPGWSDDLLYRMSMYYQTPYLW
;
A
#
# COMPACT_ATOMS: atom_id res chain seq x y z
N SER A 1 4.82 17.95 5.86
CA SER A 1 4.23 16.89 5.02
C SER A 1 2.97 16.36 5.69
N VAL A 2 1.93 16.04 4.91
CA VAL A 2 0.69 15.40 5.39
C VAL A 2 0.41 14.15 4.56
N ILE A 3 0.26 13.01 5.23
CA ILE A 3 0.11 11.70 4.59
C ILE A 3 -1.35 11.40 4.30
N PHE A 4 -2.23 11.61 5.29
CA PHE A 4 -3.65 11.27 5.18
C PHE A 4 -4.53 12.51 5.12
N THR A 5 -5.60 12.45 4.33
CA THR A 5 -6.47 13.61 4.11
C THR A 5 -7.27 14.01 5.34
N TRP A 6 -7.55 13.09 6.27
CA TRP A 6 -8.19 13.42 7.53
C TRP A 6 -7.30 14.18 8.52
N ASP A 7 -5.98 14.20 8.30
CA ASP A 7 -5.05 14.99 9.12
C ASP A 7 -4.88 16.43 8.61
N ILE A 8 -5.45 16.76 7.45
CA ILE A 8 -5.37 18.10 6.85
C ILE A 8 -5.91 19.21 7.78
N PRO A 9 -7.05 19.07 8.47
CA PRO A 9 -7.54 20.13 9.36
C PRO A 9 -6.55 20.46 10.48
N GLU A 10 -5.92 19.44 11.05
CA GLU A 10 -4.88 19.62 12.08
C GLU A 10 -3.61 20.22 11.48
N MET A 11 -3.19 19.79 10.29
CA MET A 11 -2.08 20.40 9.57
C MET A 11 -2.33 21.90 9.29
N ILE A 12 -3.54 22.29 8.86
CA ILE A 12 -3.90 23.70 8.65
C ILE A 12 -3.76 24.50 9.95
N ARG A 13 -4.24 23.96 11.08
CA ARG A 13 -4.09 24.59 12.40
C ARG A 13 -2.61 24.80 12.75
N GLN A 14 -1.76 23.82 12.47
CA GLN A 14 -0.31 23.91 12.70
C GLN A 14 0.35 24.95 11.78
N VAL A 15 -0.03 25.01 10.50
CA VAL A 15 0.45 26.03 9.54
C VAL A 15 0.16 27.43 10.06
N GLN A 16 -1.09 27.69 10.49
CA GLN A 16 -1.49 29.00 11.01
C GLN A 16 -0.71 29.38 12.27
N MET A 17 -0.49 28.41 13.18
CA MET A 17 0.32 28.60 14.38
C MET A 17 1.77 28.98 14.02
N VAL A 18 2.42 28.23 13.13
CA VAL A 18 3.80 28.48 12.74
C VAL A 18 3.95 29.82 12.01
N ARG A 19 2.97 30.20 11.17
CA ARG A 19 2.95 31.52 10.53
C ARG A 19 2.80 32.66 11.53
N SER A 20 2.05 32.46 12.63
CA SER A 20 1.93 33.47 13.69
C SER A 20 3.25 33.73 14.42
N TRP A 21 4.20 32.78 14.35
CA TRP A 21 5.58 32.94 14.82
C TRP A 21 6.50 33.63 13.80
N GLY A 22 5.96 34.13 12.68
CA GLY A 22 6.73 34.77 11.61
C GLY A 22 7.60 33.80 10.81
N ARG A 23 7.26 32.51 10.78
CA ARG A 23 7.98 31.49 10.02
C ARG A 23 7.30 31.18 8.70
N GLU A 24 8.10 30.95 7.66
CA GLU A 24 7.62 30.41 6.39
C GLU A 24 7.30 28.92 6.52
N VAL A 25 6.33 28.46 5.74
CA VAL A 25 5.84 27.08 5.78
C VAL A 25 5.66 26.58 4.36
N GLU A 26 6.22 25.40 4.09
CA GLU A 26 5.95 24.63 2.87
C GLU A 26 5.03 23.45 3.23
N ILE A 27 4.09 23.13 2.34
CA ILE A 27 3.15 22.02 2.50
C ILE A 27 3.40 21.01 1.39
N GLY A 28 3.40 19.72 1.71
CA GLY A 28 3.56 18.64 0.73
C GLY A 28 3.07 17.30 1.30
N GLY A 29 3.31 16.22 0.55
CA GLY A 29 2.90 14.86 0.90
C GLY A 29 1.69 14.35 0.11
N PRO A 30 1.38 13.04 0.18
CA PRO A 30 0.33 12.43 -0.65
C PRO A 30 -1.05 13.07 -0.46
N ALA A 31 -1.47 13.33 0.78
CA ALA A 31 -2.75 13.99 1.02
C ALA A 31 -2.81 15.43 0.49
N ALA A 32 -1.67 16.12 0.46
CA ALA A 32 -1.59 17.45 -0.14
C ALA A 32 -1.83 17.40 -1.65
N THR A 33 -1.35 16.35 -2.33
CA THR A 33 -1.62 16.10 -3.76
C THR A 33 -3.12 15.94 -4.03
N PHE A 34 -3.83 15.15 -3.21
CA PHE A 34 -5.25 14.89 -3.42
C PHE A 34 -6.17 16.06 -3.04
N MET A 35 -5.77 16.86 -2.05
CA MET A 35 -6.56 17.97 -1.51
C MET A 35 -5.93 19.34 -1.78
N HIS A 36 -5.11 19.43 -2.83
CA HIS A 36 -4.31 20.61 -3.19
C HIS A 36 -5.11 21.91 -3.16
N LYS A 37 -6.21 21.97 -3.94
CA LYS A 37 -7.09 23.15 -4.02
C LYS A 37 -7.70 23.51 -2.67
N TYR A 38 -8.11 22.51 -1.89
CA TYR A 38 -8.70 22.74 -0.57
C TYR A 38 -7.66 23.37 0.37
N ILE A 39 -6.46 22.79 0.46
CA ILE A 39 -5.39 23.31 1.31
C ILE A 39 -4.98 24.73 0.90
N HIS A 40 -4.80 24.97 -0.40
CA HIS A 40 -4.49 26.31 -0.90
C HIS A 40 -5.57 27.32 -0.48
N THR A 41 -6.85 26.98 -0.65
CA THR A 41 -7.96 27.86 -0.25
C THR A 41 -7.95 28.17 1.25
N GLN A 42 -7.55 27.22 2.10
CA GLN A 42 -7.55 27.39 3.57
C GLN A 42 -6.30 28.11 4.10
N THR A 43 -5.17 28.05 3.39
CA THR A 43 -3.87 28.49 3.90
C THR A 43 -3.26 29.64 3.10
N GLY A 44 -3.66 29.81 1.84
CA GLY A 44 -3.01 30.67 0.85
C GLY A 44 -1.66 30.15 0.36
N ILE A 45 -1.24 28.96 0.80
CA ILE A 45 0.04 28.33 0.42
C ILE A 45 -0.24 27.35 -0.71
N GLU A 46 0.57 27.39 -1.78
CA GLU A 46 0.55 26.36 -2.82
C GLU A 46 1.24 25.10 -2.31
N PRO A 47 0.52 23.97 -2.12
CA PRO A 47 1.14 22.74 -1.69
C PRO A 47 1.96 22.11 -2.82
N HIS A 48 3.05 21.45 -2.48
CA HIS A 48 3.79 20.61 -3.43
C HIS A 48 2.89 19.47 -3.94
N TYR A 49 2.93 19.22 -5.26
CA TYR A 49 2.15 18.20 -5.93
C TYR A 49 3.04 17.00 -6.32
N GLY A 50 2.64 15.79 -5.92
CA GLY A 50 3.37 14.56 -6.22
C GLY A 50 4.61 14.36 -5.36
N LEU A 51 5.60 13.67 -5.92
CA LEU A 51 6.92 13.47 -5.31
C LEU A 51 7.72 14.77 -5.28
N ASP A 52 8.47 14.98 -4.19
CA ASP A 52 9.36 16.13 -4.02
C ASP A 52 10.81 15.63 -4.06
N ASP A 53 11.48 15.85 -5.18
CA ASP A 53 12.84 15.36 -5.46
C ASP A 53 13.85 15.77 -4.38
N ARG A 54 13.61 16.86 -3.66
CA ARG A 54 14.46 17.31 -2.54
C ARG A 54 14.52 16.29 -1.40
N PHE A 55 13.49 15.45 -1.28
CA PHE A 55 13.33 14.49 -0.19
C PHE A 55 13.45 13.03 -0.61
N GLU A 56 13.55 12.73 -1.91
CA GLU A 56 13.61 11.35 -2.42
C GLU A 56 14.94 10.64 -2.08
N HIS A 57 16.06 11.37 -2.07
CA HIS A 57 17.41 10.80 -1.89
C HIS A 57 18.07 11.23 -0.57
N VAL A 58 17.28 11.51 0.47
CA VAL A 58 17.83 11.94 1.76
C VAL A 58 18.50 10.73 2.44
N PRO A 59 19.78 10.83 2.86
CA PRO A 59 20.43 9.76 3.61
C PRO A 59 19.86 9.65 5.03
N GLY A 60 19.67 8.43 5.52
CA GLY A 60 19.21 8.20 6.88
C GLY A 60 19.05 6.72 7.24
N ASP A 61 18.85 6.46 8.53
CA ASP A 61 18.43 5.14 9.03
C ASP A 61 16.90 5.10 9.08
N TYR A 62 16.31 4.49 8.06
CA TYR A 62 14.87 4.46 7.86
C TYR A 62 14.27 3.12 8.27
N GLN A 63 13.03 3.15 8.76
CA GLN A 63 12.23 1.93 8.91
C GLN A 63 11.57 1.50 7.60
N LEU A 64 11.41 2.43 6.65
CA LEU A 64 10.82 2.17 5.33
C LEU A 64 11.68 2.87 4.27
N THR A 65 11.96 2.16 3.18
CA THR A 65 12.63 2.69 1.99
C THR A 65 11.75 2.47 0.76
N PHE A 66 12.00 3.24 -0.29
CA PHE A 66 11.47 3.00 -1.61
C PHE A 66 12.63 2.70 -2.53
N THR A 67 12.56 1.56 -3.21
CA THR A 67 13.50 1.16 -4.25
C THR A 67 12.99 1.56 -5.62
N SER A 68 11.67 1.72 -5.76
CA SER A 68 11.01 2.22 -6.96
C SER A 68 9.75 3.02 -6.66
N ARG A 69 9.29 3.78 -7.66
CA ARG A 69 8.06 4.59 -7.65
C ARG A 69 7.17 4.22 -8.83
N GLY A 70 5.88 4.51 -8.68
CA GLY A 70 4.87 4.30 -9.71
C GLY A 70 4.34 2.87 -9.79
N CYS A 71 3.24 2.72 -10.54
CA CYS A 71 2.57 1.44 -10.79
C CYS A 71 1.81 1.55 -12.13
N PRO A 72 1.86 0.52 -13.01
CA PRO A 72 1.18 0.58 -14.31
C PRO A 72 -0.34 0.51 -14.20
N HIS A 73 -0.86 0.09 -13.04
CA HIS A 73 -2.29 -0.10 -12.84
C HIS A 73 -3.01 1.21 -12.49
N LYS A 74 -4.22 1.35 -13.04
CA LYS A 74 -5.09 2.52 -12.83
C LYS A 74 -6.28 2.17 -11.94
N CYS A 75 -6.01 1.46 -10.83
CA CYS A 75 -7.04 1.05 -9.88
C CYS A 75 -7.82 2.25 -9.38
N LYS A 76 -9.16 2.19 -9.41
CA LYS A 76 -10.04 3.33 -9.12
C LYS A 76 -9.91 3.88 -7.69
N PHE A 77 -9.51 3.02 -6.75
CA PHE A 77 -9.31 3.36 -5.33
C PHE A 77 -7.89 3.87 -5.03
N CYS A 78 -6.94 3.69 -5.95
CA CYS A 78 -5.53 3.90 -5.69
C CYS A 78 -5.07 5.31 -6.08
N GLY A 79 -4.19 5.90 -5.27
CA GLY A 79 -3.66 7.24 -5.48
C GLY A 79 -2.36 7.31 -6.28
N VAL A 80 -1.70 6.17 -6.52
CA VAL A 80 -0.32 6.10 -7.05
C VAL A 80 -0.19 6.83 -8.38
N SER A 81 -1.06 6.57 -9.36
CA SER A 81 -0.97 7.23 -10.68
C SER A 81 -1.13 8.77 -10.65
N LYS A 82 -1.61 9.34 -9.54
CA LYS A 82 -1.70 10.80 -9.34
C LYS A 82 -0.47 11.36 -8.63
N VAL A 83 0.04 10.66 -7.63
CA VAL A 83 1.20 11.10 -6.82
C VAL A 83 2.51 10.79 -7.55
N GLU A 84 2.56 9.64 -8.20
CA GLU A 84 3.73 9.02 -8.81
C GLU A 84 3.38 8.56 -10.24
N PRO A 85 3.10 9.50 -11.16
CA PRO A 85 2.62 9.18 -12.51
C PRO A 85 3.70 8.55 -13.41
N VAL A 86 4.97 8.67 -13.02
CA VAL A 86 6.13 8.17 -13.77
C VAL A 86 6.74 7.02 -12.98
N ALA A 87 7.02 5.91 -13.65
CA ALA A 87 7.76 4.80 -13.06
C ALA A 87 9.23 5.20 -12.90
N ILE A 88 9.78 4.98 -11.71
CA ILE A 88 11.17 5.32 -11.38
C ILE A 88 11.79 4.12 -10.67
N GLU A 89 13.01 3.78 -11.05
CA GLU A 89 13.84 2.76 -10.42
C GLU A 89 15.08 3.44 -9.82
N TYR A 90 15.30 3.27 -8.52
CA TYR A 90 16.44 3.85 -7.82
C TYR A 90 17.58 2.85 -7.69
N ASP A 91 18.82 3.29 -7.89
CA ASP A 91 20.02 2.47 -7.65
C ASP A 91 20.79 2.89 -6.39
N ASP A 92 20.36 3.97 -5.72
CA ASP A 92 21.02 4.61 -4.58
C ASP A 92 20.17 4.61 -3.29
N PHE A 93 19.07 3.85 -3.26
CA PHE A 93 18.18 3.79 -2.10
C PHE A 93 18.87 3.26 -0.82
N PRO A 94 18.52 3.81 0.36
CA PRO A 94 18.99 3.30 1.65
C PRO A 94 18.33 1.96 1.98
N LEU A 95 19.03 1.09 2.72
CA LEU A 95 18.47 -0.18 3.19
C LEU A 95 17.56 0.05 4.39
N ALA A 96 16.39 -0.58 4.39
CA ALA A 96 15.42 -0.53 5.47
C ALA A 96 14.72 -1.88 5.62
N PRO A 97 14.17 -2.21 6.81
CA PRO A 97 13.42 -3.45 7.02
C PRO A 97 12.08 -3.49 6.27
N MET A 98 11.59 -2.35 5.73
CA MET A 98 10.36 -2.29 4.96
C MET A 98 10.62 -1.65 3.60
N ILE A 99 10.11 -2.28 2.54
CA ILE A 99 10.05 -1.72 1.19
C ILE A 99 8.62 -1.23 0.94
N GLY A 100 8.50 0.05 0.60
CA GLY A 100 7.22 0.73 0.35
C GLY A 100 6.80 0.80 -1.11
N ASP A 101 7.59 0.26 -2.04
CA ASP A 101 7.34 0.32 -3.49
C ASP A 101 5.88 0.01 -3.84
N ASN A 102 5.28 0.79 -4.73
CA ASN A 102 3.87 0.58 -5.08
C ASN A 102 3.64 -0.76 -5.78
N ASN A 103 4.62 -1.19 -6.58
CA ASN A 103 4.61 -2.48 -7.25
C ASN A 103 6.04 -2.86 -7.68
N ILE A 104 6.78 -3.54 -6.81
CA ILE A 104 8.16 -3.96 -7.12
C ILE A 104 8.25 -4.87 -8.35
N LEU A 105 7.20 -5.65 -8.65
CA LEU A 105 7.16 -6.52 -9.83
C LEU A 105 6.90 -5.79 -11.14
N ALA A 106 6.54 -4.51 -11.09
CA ALA A 106 6.41 -3.68 -12.29
C ALA A 106 7.75 -3.09 -12.74
N THR A 107 8.82 -3.27 -11.96
CA THR A 107 10.18 -2.85 -12.31
C THR A 107 10.86 -3.85 -13.23
N SER A 108 11.94 -3.42 -13.88
CA SER A 108 12.84 -4.26 -14.66
C SER A 108 13.36 -5.43 -13.84
N TRP A 109 13.65 -6.55 -14.51
CA TRP A 109 14.21 -7.72 -13.81
C TRP A 109 15.55 -7.38 -13.16
N GLU A 110 16.37 -6.58 -13.84
CA GLU A 110 17.66 -6.07 -13.37
C GLU A 110 17.51 -5.29 -12.05
N HIS A 111 16.47 -4.47 -11.93
CA HIS A 111 16.20 -3.73 -10.70
C HIS A 111 15.74 -4.65 -9.57
N GLN A 112 14.86 -5.62 -9.84
CA GLN A 112 14.46 -6.60 -8.83
C GLN A 112 15.67 -7.40 -8.30
N GLU A 113 16.59 -7.80 -9.18
CA GLU A 113 17.84 -8.44 -8.79
C GLU A 113 18.73 -7.52 -7.96
N LEU A 114 18.87 -6.25 -8.35
CA LEU A 114 19.61 -5.24 -7.60
C LEU A 114 19.07 -5.12 -6.16
N VAL A 115 17.76 -5.01 -6.00
CA VAL A 115 17.09 -4.90 -4.68
C VAL A 115 17.40 -6.11 -3.82
N VAL A 116 17.20 -7.32 -4.36
CA VAL A 116 17.48 -8.55 -3.61
C VAL A 116 18.96 -8.67 -3.27
N ASN A 117 19.86 -8.36 -4.18
CA ASN A 117 21.31 -8.43 -3.96
C ASN A 117 21.78 -7.47 -2.87
N LYS A 118 21.19 -6.27 -2.78
CA LYS A 118 21.48 -5.31 -1.71
C LYS A 118 20.96 -5.76 -0.34
N LEU A 119 19.80 -6.43 -0.29
CA LEU A 119 19.12 -6.78 0.97
C LEU A 119 19.39 -8.20 1.49
N VAL A 120 19.97 -9.10 0.68
CA VAL A 120 20.20 -10.51 1.07
C VAL A 120 20.99 -10.66 2.37
N ASN A 121 21.92 -9.72 2.63
CA ASN A 121 22.76 -9.71 3.83
C ASN A 121 22.36 -8.63 4.85
N PHE A 122 21.13 -8.07 4.76
CA PHE A 122 20.66 -7.00 5.65
C PHE A 122 20.56 -7.44 7.13
N GLY A 123 20.48 -8.75 7.39
CA GLY A 123 20.50 -9.33 8.75
C GLY A 123 19.18 -9.22 9.52
N ARG A 124 18.17 -8.53 8.98
CA ARG A 124 16.82 -8.42 9.54
C ARG A 124 15.78 -8.98 8.58
N GLU A 125 14.57 -9.18 9.09
CA GLU A 125 13.43 -9.48 8.23
C GLU A 125 13.07 -8.29 7.35
N ILE A 126 12.66 -8.59 6.12
CA ILE A 126 12.21 -7.61 5.12
C ILE A 126 10.70 -7.75 4.93
N ASP A 127 9.97 -6.64 5.03
CA ASP A 127 8.55 -6.53 4.68
C ASP A 127 8.40 -5.75 3.37
N ILE A 128 7.99 -6.43 2.30
CA ILE A 128 7.56 -5.77 1.07
C ILE A 128 6.10 -5.40 1.28
N ASN A 129 5.88 -4.21 1.84
CA ASN A 129 4.66 -3.86 2.54
C ASN A 129 3.43 -3.77 1.62
N SER A 130 3.61 -3.22 0.43
CA SER A 130 2.59 -3.12 -0.62
C SER A 130 2.23 -4.49 -1.22
N GLY A 131 3.07 -5.50 -0.98
CA GLY A 131 2.91 -6.85 -1.51
C GLY A 131 3.31 -7.00 -2.98
N PHE A 132 3.19 -8.23 -3.44
CA PHE A 132 3.46 -8.67 -4.78
C PHE A 132 2.18 -8.65 -5.63
N ASP A 133 2.29 -8.20 -6.87
CA ASP A 133 1.19 -8.22 -7.81
C ASP A 133 0.95 -9.64 -8.35
N VAL A 134 -0.20 -10.22 -8.03
CA VAL A 134 -0.58 -11.58 -8.46
C VAL A 134 -0.56 -11.76 -9.98
N ARG A 135 -0.82 -10.68 -10.74
CA ARG A 135 -0.83 -10.71 -12.22
C ARG A 135 0.56 -10.91 -12.80
N PHE A 136 1.59 -10.42 -12.11
CA PHE A 136 2.99 -10.52 -12.54
C PHE A 136 3.75 -11.64 -11.84
N PHE A 137 3.31 -12.07 -10.65
CA PHE A 137 4.05 -13.04 -9.86
C PHE A 137 4.12 -14.42 -10.54
N GLN A 138 5.33 -14.93 -10.67
CA GLN A 138 5.66 -16.22 -11.29
C GLN A 138 6.70 -16.96 -10.44
N GLU A 139 6.99 -18.21 -10.80
CA GLU A 139 7.93 -19.07 -10.05
C GLU A 139 9.35 -18.47 -9.96
N GLU A 140 9.81 -17.75 -10.98
CA GLU A 140 11.09 -17.04 -10.96
C GLU A 140 11.14 -15.92 -9.91
N HIS A 141 10.04 -15.16 -9.76
CA HIS A 141 9.90 -14.16 -8.70
C HIS A 141 9.95 -14.83 -7.33
N LYS A 142 9.21 -15.92 -7.13
CA LYS A 142 9.26 -16.70 -5.88
C LYS A 142 10.70 -17.12 -5.56
N LYS A 143 11.45 -17.64 -6.54
CA LYS A 143 12.85 -18.03 -6.37
C LYS A 143 13.75 -16.85 -6.00
N LEU A 144 13.60 -15.73 -6.71
CA LEU A 144 14.38 -14.51 -6.47
C LEU A 144 14.15 -13.97 -5.04
N TYR A 145 12.90 -13.73 -4.67
CA TYR A 145 12.58 -13.13 -3.37
C TYR A 145 12.72 -14.10 -2.18
N SER A 146 12.74 -15.42 -2.41
CA SER A 146 13.07 -16.40 -1.36
C SER A 146 14.52 -16.30 -0.86
N ARG A 147 15.39 -15.54 -1.55
CA ARG A 147 16.73 -15.22 -1.07
C ARG A 147 16.71 -14.25 0.11
N LEU A 148 15.63 -13.48 0.26
CA LEU A 148 15.45 -12.57 1.38
C LEU A 148 14.82 -13.29 2.57
N LYS A 149 15.14 -12.84 3.77
CA LYS A 149 14.41 -13.21 4.98
C LYS A 149 13.10 -12.41 5.04
N LEU A 150 12.09 -12.82 4.28
CA LEU A 150 10.80 -12.10 4.27
C LEU A 150 10.03 -12.33 5.57
N ALA A 151 9.46 -11.25 6.12
CA ALA A 151 8.52 -11.33 7.25
C ALA A 151 7.24 -12.06 6.83
N TYR A 152 6.69 -11.69 5.67
CA TYR A 152 5.49 -12.27 5.08
C TYR A 152 5.56 -12.20 3.56
N TRP A 153 4.85 -13.11 2.89
CA TRP A 153 4.47 -12.95 1.50
C TRP A 153 3.11 -12.26 1.44
N ARG A 154 3.07 -11.04 0.91
CA ARG A 154 1.85 -10.25 0.80
C ARG A 154 1.38 -10.19 -0.65
N PHE A 155 0.08 -10.28 -0.86
CA PHE A 155 -0.59 -10.14 -2.16
C PHE A 155 -1.89 -9.36 -1.98
N ALA A 156 -2.61 -9.11 -3.07
CA ALA A 156 -3.93 -8.49 -3.02
C ALA A 156 -4.96 -9.29 -3.84
N PHE A 157 -6.18 -9.38 -3.32
CA PHE A 157 -7.37 -9.87 -4.02
C PHE A 157 -8.47 -8.82 -3.91
N ASP A 158 -8.30 -7.68 -4.58
CA ASP A 158 -9.18 -6.52 -4.45
C ASP A 158 -10.36 -6.50 -5.44
N SER A 159 -10.28 -7.26 -6.54
CA SER A 159 -11.33 -7.37 -7.55
C SER A 159 -11.45 -8.80 -8.06
N MET A 160 -12.63 -9.15 -8.56
CA MET A 160 -12.90 -10.47 -9.15
C MET A 160 -12.08 -10.72 -10.43
N GLU A 161 -11.64 -9.66 -11.12
CA GLU A 161 -10.84 -9.75 -12.34
C GLU A 161 -9.52 -10.52 -12.16
N VAL A 162 -8.95 -10.49 -10.95
CA VAL A 162 -7.67 -11.15 -10.64
C VAL A 162 -7.83 -12.51 -9.97
N GLU A 163 -9.05 -13.05 -9.85
CA GLU A 163 -9.28 -14.29 -9.12
C GLU A 163 -8.46 -15.48 -9.65
N ALA A 164 -8.37 -15.63 -10.98
CA ALA A 164 -7.60 -16.70 -11.59
C ALA A 164 -6.11 -16.62 -11.20
N ASP A 165 -5.54 -15.42 -11.16
CA ASP A 165 -4.18 -15.17 -10.72
C ASP A 165 -4.00 -15.45 -9.23
N VAL A 166 -4.96 -15.03 -8.39
CA VAL A 166 -4.95 -15.32 -6.95
C VAL A 166 -4.93 -16.82 -6.70
N ARG A 167 -5.78 -17.59 -7.39
CA ARG A 167 -5.82 -19.06 -7.27
C ARG A 167 -4.51 -19.71 -7.72
N ARG A 168 -3.94 -19.24 -8.84
CA ARG A 168 -2.64 -19.70 -9.36
C ARG A 168 -1.52 -19.45 -8.34
N VAL A 169 -1.43 -18.23 -7.82
CA VAL A 169 -0.41 -17.85 -6.82
C VAL A 169 -0.61 -18.62 -5.52
N ALA A 170 -1.83 -18.74 -5.00
CA ALA A 170 -2.09 -19.50 -3.78
C ALA A 170 -1.70 -20.98 -3.95
N ALA A 171 -2.02 -21.61 -5.08
CA ALA A 171 -1.61 -22.97 -5.39
C ALA A 171 -0.06 -23.12 -5.43
N MET A 172 0.63 -22.16 -6.07
CA MET A 172 2.10 -22.10 -6.09
C MET A 172 2.69 -22.00 -4.67
N MET A 173 2.13 -21.14 -3.83
CA MET A 173 2.60 -20.99 -2.44
C MET A 173 2.38 -22.26 -1.61
N ARG A 174 1.21 -22.89 -1.74
CA ARG A 174 0.92 -24.18 -1.09
C ARG A 174 1.85 -25.30 -1.54
N ALA A 175 2.13 -25.40 -2.84
CA ALA A 175 3.06 -26.39 -3.39
C ALA A 175 4.49 -26.22 -2.84
N ASN A 176 4.84 -25.00 -2.41
CA ASN A 176 6.11 -24.67 -1.76
C ASN A 176 6.07 -24.76 -0.22
N GLY A 177 5.01 -25.35 0.35
CA GLY A 177 4.89 -25.56 1.80
C GLY A 177 4.58 -24.30 2.62
N LEU A 178 4.13 -23.23 1.97
CA LEU A 178 3.71 -21.99 2.64
C LEU A 178 2.20 -22.02 2.90
N ASP A 179 1.77 -21.46 4.02
CA ASP A 179 0.35 -21.38 4.40
C ASP A 179 0.01 -19.99 4.96
N ARG A 180 -1.18 -19.87 5.59
CA ARG A 180 -1.69 -18.65 6.20
C ARG A 180 -0.73 -17.99 7.21
N HIS A 181 0.19 -18.72 7.82
CA HIS A 181 1.16 -18.16 8.76
C HIS A 181 2.25 -17.33 8.05
N GLN A 182 2.50 -17.59 6.76
CA GLN A 182 3.49 -16.87 5.96
C GLN A 182 2.88 -16.04 4.82
N VAL A 183 1.66 -16.37 4.36
CA VAL A 183 1.07 -15.78 3.16
C VAL A 183 -0.21 -15.04 3.51
N THR A 184 -0.19 -13.72 3.31
CA THR A 184 -1.32 -12.82 3.56
C THR A 184 -1.80 -12.19 2.26
N PHE A 185 -3.11 -12.13 2.08
CA PHE A 185 -3.74 -11.42 0.98
C PHE A 185 -4.56 -10.26 1.53
N TYR A 186 -4.23 -9.04 1.12
CA TYR A 186 -5.13 -7.90 1.28
C TYR A 186 -6.42 -8.12 0.49
N GLY A 187 -7.54 -7.72 1.07
CA GLY A 187 -8.82 -7.71 0.38
C GLY A 187 -9.57 -6.42 0.67
N LEU A 188 -9.66 -5.53 -0.31
CA LEU A 188 -10.42 -4.29 -0.21
C LEU A 188 -11.89 -4.59 0.11
N ILE A 189 -12.44 -3.90 1.11
CA ILE A 189 -13.86 -3.94 1.48
C ILE A 189 -14.43 -2.53 1.60
N GLY A 190 -15.73 -2.36 1.35
CA GLY A 190 -16.39 -1.06 1.50
C GLY A 190 -16.14 -0.08 0.36
N PHE A 191 -15.61 -0.53 -0.79
CA PHE A 191 -15.44 0.33 -1.96
C PHE A 191 -16.80 0.59 -2.64
N PRO A 192 -17.10 1.83 -3.08
CA PRO A 192 -18.34 2.12 -3.81
C PRO A 192 -18.55 1.19 -5.02
N GLY A 193 -19.68 0.50 -5.04
CA GLY A 193 -20.04 -0.45 -6.09
C GLY A 193 -19.71 -1.91 -5.78
N GLN A 194 -18.92 -2.20 -4.73
CA GLN A 194 -18.80 -3.57 -4.22
C GLN A 194 -20.02 -3.94 -3.37
N THR A 195 -20.35 -5.24 -3.33
CA THR A 195 -21.36 -5.80 -2.43
C THR A 195 -20.71 -6.53 -1.26
N GLU A 196 -21.50 -6.75 -0.20
CA GLU A 196 -21.08 -7.57 0.95
C GLU A 196 -20.73 -8.99 0.50
N GLU A 197 -21.56 -9.58 -0.36
CA GLU A 197 -21.41 -10.95 -0.85
C GLU A 197 -20.13 -11.13 -1.65
N GLU A 198 -19.76 -10.18 -2.51
CA GLU A 198 -18.50 -10.23 -3.26
C GLU A 198 -17.30 -10.15 -2.31
N CYS A 199 -17.32 -9.21 -1.36
CA CYS A 199 -16.24 -9.05 -0.39
C CYS A 199 -16.11 -10.31 0.49
N HIS A 200 -17.23 -10.86 0.94
CA HIS A 200 -17.27 -12.11 1.71
C HIS A 200 -16.72 -13.28 0.88
N TYR A 201 -17.15 -13.41 -0.38
CA TYR A 201 -16.69 -14.45 -1.29
C TYR A 201 -15.16 -14.44 -1.46
N ARG A 202 -14.58 -13.26 -1.70
CA ARG A 202 -13.12 -13.10 -1.87
C ARG A 202 -12.38 -13.55 -0.61
N LEU A 203 -12.80 -13.07 0.55
CA LEU A 203 -12.14 -13.36 1.83
C LEU A 203 -12.29 -14.84 2.23
N GLN A 204 -13.46 -15.45 2.03
CA GLN A 204 -13.67 -16.89 2.23
C GLN A 204 -12.86 -17.75 1.25
N THR A 205 -12.75 -17.30 0.00
CA THR A 205 -11.94 -17.99 -1.00
C THR A 205 -10.48 -18.08 -0.55
N LEU A 206 -9.92 -17.01 0.03
CA LEU A 206 -8.56 -17.00 0.56
C LEU A 206 -8.39 -18.01 1.71
N ILE A 207 -9.35 -18.08 2.63
CA ILE A 207 -9.37 -19.07 3.72
C ILE A 207 -9.39 -20.50 3.14
N GLY A 208 -10.28 -20.77 2.17
CA GLY A 208 -10.39 -22.07 1.51
C GLY A 208 -9.12 -22.48 0.76
N LEU A 209 -8.34 -21.52 0.26
CA LEU A 209 -7.02 -21.74 -0.34
C LEU A 209 -5.90 -21.94 0.73
N GLY A 210 -6.23 -21.76 2.01
CA GLY A 210 -5.31 -21.85 3.14
C GLY A 210 -4.41 -20.64 3.30
N MET A 211 -4.82 -19.48 2.80
CA MET A 211 -4.12 -18.19 2.91
C MET A 211 -4.74 -17.33 4.02
N ASN A 212 -3.99 -16.35 4.53
CA ASN A 212 -4.50 -15.41 5.53
C ASN A 212 -5.17 -14.20 4.85
N PRO A 213 -6.49 -14.00 4.97
CA PRO A 213 -7.13 -12.79 4.49
C PRO A 213 -6.88 -11.60 5.43
N TYR A 214 -6.54 -10.45 4.86
CA TYR A 214 -6.50 -9.17 5.56
C TYR A 214 -7.53 -8.22 4.95
N PRO A 215 -8.74 -8.09 5.54
CA PRO A 215 -9.73 -7.14 5.08
C PRO A 215 -9.21 -5.71 5.24
N MET A 216 -9.11 -4.98 4.12
CA MET A 216 -8.65 -3.60 4.08
C MET A 216 -9.84 -2.69 3.81
N ARG A 217 -10.25 -1.92 4.82
CA ARG A 217 -11.34 -0.96 4.66
C ARG A 217 -10.96 0.12 3.66
N PHE A 218 -11.87 0.41 2.73
CA PHE A 218 -11.71 1.49 1.77
C PHE A 218 -11.71 2.86 2.46
N TRP A 219 -10.74 3.68 2.06
CA TRP A 219 -10.65 5.09 2.42
C TRP A 219 -10.55 5.93 1.15
N PRO A 220 -11.49 6.86 0.91
CA PRO A 220 -11.39 7.74 -0.24
C PRO A 220 -10.23 8.72 -0.06
N LEU A 221 -9.51 8.95 -1.15
CA LEU A 221 -8.30 9.79 -1.20
C LEU A 221 -8.56 11.28 -0.94
N ASN A 222 -9.82 11.70 -0.77
CA ASN A 222 -10.25 13.09 -0.64
C ASN A 222 -11.25 13.30 0.52
N SER A 223 -11.21 12.44 1.55
CA SER A 223 -12.06 12.60 2.73
C SER A 223 -11.30 13.17 3.91
N LEU A 224 -11.87 14.19 4.54
CA LEU A 224 -11.41 14.70 5.83
C LEU A 224 -11.88 13.82 7.01
N ASN A 225 -12.74 12.84 6.77
CA ASN A 225 -13.30 11.96 7.79
C ASN A 225 -12.58 10.61 7.83
N ARG A 226 -11.90 10.33 8.96
CA ARG A 226 -11.24 9.06 9.29
C ARG A 226 -12.22 7.91 9.59
N LYS A 227 -13.53 8.11 9.56
CA LYS A 227 -14.55 7.07 9.71
C LYS A 227 -15.53 7.07 8.53
N TYR A 228 -15.01 7.31 7.33
CA TYR A 228 -15.79 7.23 6.09
C TYR A 228 -16.46 5.84 5.93
N VAL A 229 -17.72 5.86 5.53
CA VAL A 229 -18.51 4.70 5.14
C VAL A 229 -19.13 5.03 3.79
N ALA A 230 -18.89 4.19 2.78
CA ALA A 230 -19.47 4.39 1.45
C ALA A 230 -21.00 4.19 1.48
N PRO A 231 -21.77 4.87 0.61
CA PRO A 231 -23.19 4.59 0.45
C PRO A 231 -23.43 3.10 0.17
N GLY A 232 -24.43 2.51 0.84
CA GLY A 232 -24.73 1.07 0.78
C GLY A 232 -23.99 0.22 1.81
N TRP A 233 -23.04 0.78 2.55
CA TRP A 233 -22.32 0.11 3.63
C TRP A 233 -22.72 0.65 5.01
N SER A 234 -22.49 -0.14 6.05
CA SER A 234 -22.57 0.31 7.44
C SER A 234 -21.23 0.13 8.14
N ASP A 235 -20.94 0.98 9.14
CA ASP A 235 -19.72 0.87 9.93
C ASP A 235 -19.65 -0.46 10.70
N ASP A 236 -20.81 -0.90 11.24
CA ASP A 236 -20.95 -2.18 11.94
C ASP A 236 -20.61 -3.38 11.04
N LEU A 237 -21.10 -3.40 9.79
CA LEU A 237 -20.79 -4.47 8.86
C LEU A 237 -19.29 -4.53 8.56
N LEU A 238 -18.69 -3.40 8.20
CA LEU A 238 -17.25 -3.31 7.91
C LEU A 238 -16.40 -3.72 9.13
N TYR A 239 -16.83 -3.32 10.33
CA TYR A 239 -16.18 -3.70 11.58
C TYR A 239 -16.28 -5.22 11.82
N ARG A 240 -17.47 -5.81 11.70
CA ARG A 240 -17.67 -7.26 11.88
C ARG A 240 -16.86 -8.08 10.87
N MET A 241 -16.84 -7.67 9.60
CA MET A 241 -15.98 -8.31 8.60
C MET A 241 -14.50 -8.22 8.99
N SER A 242 -14.04 -7.02 9.36
CA SER A 242 -12.64 -6.82 9.75
C SER A 242 -12.25 -7.72 10.93
N MET A 243 -13.07 -7.75 11.97
CA MET A 243 -12.83 -8.56 13.17
C MET A 243 -12.85 -10.06 12.87
N TYR A 244 -13.83 -10.54 12.12
CA TYR A 244 -13.95 -11.98 11.82
C TYR A 244 -12.74 -12.48 11.02
N TYR A 245 -12.40 -11.83 9.91
CA TYR A 245 -11.35 -12.31 9.02
C TYR A 245 -9.94 -12.12 9.59
N GLN A 246 -9.72 -11.13 10.46
CA GLN A 246 -8.43 -10.94 11.15
C GLN A 246 -8.26 -11.83 12.39
N THR A 247 -9.20 -12.73 12.67
CA THR A 247 -9.18 -13.60 13.84
C THR A 247 -9.14 -15.08 13.43
N PRO A 248 -7.94 -15.65 13.13
CA PRO A 248 -7.81 -16.98 12.53
C PRO A 248 -8.30 -18.17 13.34
N TYR A 249 -8.71 -18.00 14.60
CA TYR A 249 -9.33 -19.08 15.38
C TYR A 249 -10.86 -19.13 15.23
N LEU A 250 -11.45 -18.16 14.52
CA LEU A 250 -12.88 -18.12 14.20
C LEU A 250 -13.23 -18.80 12.87
N TRP A 251 -12.23 -19.27 12.12
CA TRP A 251 -12.37 -19.93 10.81
C TRP A 251 -11.26 -20.95 10.57
#